data_AF-A0A927GYI9-F1
#
_entry.id   AF-A0A927GYI9-F1
#
_cell.length_a   1.000
_cell.length_b   1.000
_cell.length_c   1.000
_cell.angle_alpha   90.00
_cell.angle_beta   90.00
_cell.angle_gamma   90.00
#
_symmetry.space_group_name_H-M   'P 1'
#
loop_
_entity.id
_entity.type
_entity.pdbx_description
1 polymer ?
#
loop_
_entity_poly.entity_id
_entity_poly.type
_entity_poly.pdbx_seq_one_letter_code
_entity_poly.pdbx_strand_id
1 'polypeptide(L)'
;MIESVSQLDSHLVEIVLKPGLAYASCQICYRIAGQPWKPASLYPDLDPETALNGSAYLWNQAQTVGTVRLQGLAAPRLYWNPYLNVRDYSGAVQLQAFFITAEGSYEEEAALTLDDRGVVFLDDWKPLVAAMPSDSADSAQRAWGVVPSQAGSALCLKGKSGDLPGPLSISLPAAGWYDIYFGIAKGGLRCLLKFGSEPYARFEGNGSRYTAAPETKINIELYAGRRQLDGEPLSIAPTHRTAGGHHEFGYLSYVKLVPCRDLNAEPANTSAARYGRRRTAELILYYEPYSYAINSGIHDTDTMNQHMLEEFLRLGPAEIACQTVRIGSKALHRSGFLESFDQAARADDNTVNDDFVKLARNGDVLQETVRYAQGSGTRITSCVGMNRPYLWNPTVSEKFTRDNPQWIRGSDFDYEFPEVRQYALRLIGEIVDNYEVDGLVLDYMRHWLHQTPDTLTEIIGGARALLDRRKRQDGGRRELKVRFPADHRNYYEGLKTCIAERYVDGLIPSNLNTTHPLPAIEPYVRLCRNTGVKVYGCIDGWTSYMSLDPRIGAMMMHHTPKDVVEAIDAYTAQGAAGIFVYQADQFTAQPYLRSLF
;
A
#
# COMPACT_ATOMS: atom_id res chain seq x y z
N MET A 1 -4.02 -35.72 -21.00
CA MET A 1 -3.87 -34.25 -20.96
C MET A 1 -3.26 -33.78 -19.64
N ILE A 2 -3.62 -34.41 -18.53
CA ILE A 2 -3.00 -34.23 -17.22
C ILE A 2 -1.69 -35.02 -17.18
N GLU A 3 -0.64 -34.42 -16.62
CA GLU A 3 0.64 -35.05 -16.33
C GLU A 3 0.66 -35.59 -14.90
N SER A 4 0.22 -34.80 -13.93
CA SER A 4 0.10 -35.23 -12.53
C SER A 4 -0.97 -34.42 -11.77
N VAL A 5 -1.47 -35.02 -10.69
CA VAL A 5 -2.35 -34.38 -9.71
C VAL A 5 -1.80 -34.70 -8.33
N SER A 6 -1.56 -33.67 -7.52
CA SER A 6 -1.04 -33.88 -6.16
C SER A 6 -1.54 -32.82 -5.18
N GLN A 7 -1.73 -33.20 -3.92
CA GLN A 7 -2.07 -32.26 -2.85
C GLN A 7 -0.78 -31.64 -2.29
N LEU A 8 -0.73 -30.31 -2.25
CA LEU A 8 0.34 -29.52 -1.67
C LEU A 8 0.21 -29.43 -0.14
N ASP A 9 1.29 -29.06 0.54
CA ASP A 9 1.29 -28.81 1.98
C ASP A 9 0.37 -27.64 2.39
N SER A 10 0.10 -26.71 1.46
CA SER A 10 -0.90 -25.65 1.62
C SER A 10 -2.34 -26.13 1.47
N HIS A 11 -2.58 -27.44 1.40
CA HIS A 11 -3.90 -28.06 1.17
C HIS A 11 -4.53 -27.77 -0.21
N LEU A 12 -3.85 -27.02 -1.09
CA LEU A 12 -4.26 -26.89 -2.50
C LEU A 12 -3.92 -28.17 -3.27
N VAL A 13 -4.70 -28.48 -4.31
CA VAL A 13 -4.40 -29.58 -5.24
C VAL A 13 -3.81 -28.99 -6.52
N GLU A 14 -2.54 -29.28 -6.77
CA GLU A 14 -1.85 -28.92 -8.02
C GLU A 14 -2.21 -29.92 -9.12
N ILE A 15 -2.59 -29.39 -10.28
CA ILE A 15 -2.91 -30.14 -11.49
C ILE A 15 -1.94 -29.67 -12.56
N VAL A 16 -0.96 -30.53 -12.87
CA VAL A 16 0.06 -30.25 -13.89
C VAL A 16 -0.42 -30.79 -15.23
N LEU A 17 -0.46 -29.95 -16.25
CA LEU A 17 -0.84 -30.35 -17.61
C LEU A 17 0.41 -30.65 -18.46
N LYS A 18 0.28 -31.58 -19.41
CA LYS A 18 1.39 -32.01 -20.27
C LYS A 18 1.95 -30.84 -21.09
N PRO A 19 3.28 -30.65 -21.15
CA PRO A 19 3.88 -29.58 -21.93
C PRO A 19 3.69 -29.81 -23.44
N GLY A 20 3.78 -28.74 -24.23
CA GLY A 20 3.82 -28.80 -25.70
C GLY A 20 2.46 -28.93 -26.40
N LEU A 21 1.35 -29.00 -25.67
CA LEU A 21 0.00 -29.05 -26.25
C LEU A 21 -0.64 -27.65 -26.34
N ALA A 22 -1.35 -27.39 -27.42
CA ALA A 22 -2.05 -26.13 -27.67
C ALA A 22 -3.43 -26.09 -26.98
N TYR A 23 -3.43 -25.93 -25.67
CA TYR A 23 -4.65 -25.80 -24.87
C TYR A 23 -5.38 -24.47 -25.13
N ALA A 24 -6.70 -24.52 -25.31
CA ALA A 24 -7.56 -23.34 -25.34
C ALA A 24 -8.18 -23.08 -23.96
N SER A 25 -8.82 -24.11 -23.39
CA SER A 25 -9.45 -24.06 -22.06
C SER A 25 -9.56 -25.44 -21.43
N CYS A 26 -9.80 -25.46 -20.12
CA CYS A 26 -10.09 -26.66 -19.36
C CYS A 26 -11.24 -26.39 -18.38
N GLN A 27 -12.15 -27.33 -18.23
CA GLN A 27 -13.13 -27.37 -17.14
C GLN A 27 -12.80 -28.54 -16.22
N ILE A 28 -12.75 -28.32 -14.91
CA ILE A 28 -12.51 -29.37 -13.92
C ILE A 28 -13.72 -29.48 -13.00
N CYS A 29 -14.20 -30.71 -12.85
CA CYS A 29 -15.20 -31.12 -11.89
C CYS A 29 -14.58 -32.09 -10.88
N TYR A 30 -15.13 -32.16 -9.68
CA TYR A 30 -14.76 -33.13 -8.65
C TYR A 30 -15.97 -33.97 -8.22
N ARG A 31 -15.69 -35.15 -7.64
CA ARG A 31 -16.69 -36.05 -7.07
C ARG A 31 -16.13 -36.77 -5.84
N ILE A 32 -16.93 -36.79 -4.77
CA ILE A 32 -16.80 -37.73 -3.66
C ILE A 32 -17.72 -38.93 -3.94
N ALA A 33 -17.32 -40.14 -3.54
CA ALA A 33 -18.10 -41.36 -3.78
C ALA A 33 -19.58 -41.18 -3.35
N GLY A 34 -20.50 -41.54 -4.25
CA GLY A 34 -21.94 -41.42 -4.03
C GLY A 34 -22.53 -40.01 -4.22
N GLN A 35 -21.71 -39.00 -4.57
CA GLN A 35 -22.18 -37.65 -4.89
C GLN A 35 -22.14 -37.38 -6.42
N PRO A 36 -22.95 -36.43 -6.94
CA PRO A 36 -22.84 -36.00 -8.33
C PRO A 36 -21.53 -35.22 -8.56
N TRP A 37 -21.09 -35.18 -9.82
CA TRP A 37 -20.02 -34.28 -10.25
C TRP A 37 -20.40 -32.82 -10.00
N LYS A 38 -19.46 -32.05 -9.44
CA LYS A 38 -19.61 -30.62 -9.18
C LYS A 38 -18.40 -29.86 -9.70
N PRO A 39 -18.56 -28.60 -10.15
CA PRO A 39 -17.42 -27.78 -10.54
C PRO A 39 -16.40 -27.62 -9.41
N ALA A 40 -15.12 -27.72 -9.73
CA ALA A 40 -14.01 -27.44 -8.83
C ALA A 40 -13.74 -25.93 -8.78
N SER A 41 -13.41 -25.37 -7.62
CA SER A 41 -13.02 -23.96 -7.49
C SER A 41 -11.53 -23.77 -7.77
N LEU A 42 -11.22 -23.30 -8.98
CA LEU A 42 -9.86 -23.28 -9.51
C LEU A 42 -9.19 -21.91 -9.44
N TYR A 43 -7.93 -21.89 -9.03
CA TYR A 43 -6.99 -20.81 -9.29
C TYR A 43 -6.24 -21.10 -10.61
N PRO A 44 -6.33 -20.20 -11.61
CA PRO A 44 -5.65 -20.38 -12.89
C PRO A 44 -4.13 -20.49 -12.77
N ASP A 45 -3.56 -19.83 -11.75
CA ASP A 45 -2.20 -19.95 -11.29
C ASP A 45 -2.14 -19.45 -9.83
N LEU A 46 -0.94 -19.43 -9.23
CA LEU A 46 -0.68 -18.80 -7.92
C LEU A 46 0.06 -17.46 -8.08
N ASP A 47 0.09 -16.89 -9.28
CA ASP A 47 0.78 -15.64 -9.55
C ASP A 47 -0.01 -14.48 -8.91
N PRO A 48 0.62 -13.68 -8.02
CA PRO A 48 0.00 -12.48 -7.48
C PRO A 48 -0.62 -11.55 -8.53
N GLU A 49 -0.06 -11.51 -9.74
CA GLU A 49 -0.61 -10.73 -10.86
C GLU A 49 -2.01 -11.18 -11.24
N THR A 50 -2.24 -12.49 -11.29
CA THR A 50 -3.54 -13.05 -11.65
C THR A 50 -4.57 -12.77 -10.56
N ALA A 51 -4.16 -12.80 -9.29
CA ALA A 51 -5.01 -12.43 -8.16
C ALA A 51 -5.36 -10.93 -8.15
N LEU A 52 -4.40 -10.05 -8.44
CA LEU A 52 -4.59 -8.60 -8.34
C LEU A 52 -5.16 -7.98 -9.63
N ASN A 53 -4.56 -8.26 -10.78
CA ASN A 53 -4.86 -7.60 -12.05
C ASN A 53 -5.49 -8.49 -13.12
N GLY A 54 -5.60 -9.80 -12.87
CA GLY A 54 -6.33 -10.71 -13.75
C GLY A 54 -7.81 -10.33 -13.95
N SER A 55 -8.41 -10.76 -15.06
CA SER A 55 -9.84 -10.52 -15.34
C SER A 55 -10.73 -11.15 -14.27
N ALA A 56 -11.54 -10.33 -13.60
CA ALA A 56 -12.51 -10.81 -12.60
C ALA A 56 -13.53 -11.80 -13.18
N TYR A 57 -13.94 -11.60 -14.44
CA TYR A 57 -14.85 -12.50 -15.12
C TYR A 57 -14.24 -13.90 -15.29
N LEU A 58 -13.01 -13.98 -15.83
CA LEU A 58 -12.32 -15.25 -16.03
C LEU A 58 -11.99 -15.93 -14.69
N TRP A 59 -11.58 -15.14 -13.69
CA TRP A 59 -11.37 -15.63 -12.33
C TRP A 59 -12.65 -16.23 -11.74
N ASN A 60 -13.76 -15.49 -11.78
CA ASN A 60 -15.02 -15.95 -11.21
C ASN A 60 -15.58 -17.16 -11.96
N GLN A 61 -15.32 -17.28 -13.28
CA GLN A 61 -15.64 -18.48 -14.05
C GLN A 61 -14.86 -19.71 -13.55
N ALA A 62 -13.55 -19.55 -13.30
CA ALA A 62 -12.72 -20.61 -12.73
C ALA A 62 -13.18 -21.03 -11.33
N GLN A 63 -13.66 -20.08 -10.52
CA GLN A 63 -14.15 -20.34 -9.17
C GLN A 63 -15.54 -21.01 -9.11
N THR A 64 -16.46 -20.62 -10.00
CA THR A 64 -17.88 -21.03 -9.93
C THR A 64 -18.22 -22.22 -10.81
N VAL A 65 -17.63 -22.31 -12.00
CA VAL A 65 -17.93 -23.36 -12.98
C VAL A 65 -16.70 -24.22 -13.34
N GLY A 66 -15.58 -23.98 -12.65
CA GLY A 66 -14.36 -24.78 -12.80
C GLY A 66 -13.68 -24.63 -14.16
N THR A 67 -13.96 -23.55 -14.89
CA THR A 67 -13.42 -23.34 -16.24
C THR A 67 -12.29 -22.31 -16.24
N VAL A 68 -11.13 -22.71 -16.75
CA VAL A 68 -9.94 -21.86 -16.91
C VAL A 68 -9.60 -21.73 -18.39
N ARG A 69 -9.32 -20.50 -18.84
CA ARG A 69 -8.71 -20.26 -20.16
C ARG A 69 -7.21 -20.52 -20.06
N LEU A 70 -6.71 -21.43 -20.89
CA LEU A 70 -5.31 -21.89 -20.85
C LEU A 70 -4.43 -21.19 -21.89
N GLN A 71 -5.03 -20.53 -22.89
CA GLN A 71 -4.30 -19.78 -23.89
C GLN A 71 -3.49 -18.63 -23.24
N GLY A 72 -2.18 -18.63 -23.45
CA GLY A 72 -1.27 -17.60 -22.93
C GLY A 72 -0.64 -17.92 -21.55
N LEU A 73 -0.98 -19.06 -20.93
CA LEU A 73 -0.28 -19.51 -19.71
C LEU A 73 1.11 -20.06 -20.08
N ALA A 74 2.16 -19.50 -19.48
CA ALA A 74 3.56 -19.89 -19.76
C ALA A 74 3.89 -21.32 -19.29
N ALA A 75 3.23 -21.80 -18.24
CA ALA A 75 3.30 -23.18 -17.75
C ALA A 75 1.88 -23.59 -17.31
N PRO A 76 1.29 -24.66 -17.86
CA PRO A 76 -0.11 -24.97 -17.63
C PRO A 76 -0.28 -25.75 -16.32
N ARG A 77 -0.17 -25.05 -15.19
CA ARG A 77 -0.48 -25.57 -13.85
C ARG A 77 -1.74 -24.89 -13.34
N LEU A 78 -2.68 -25.69 -12.85
CA LEU A 78 -3.91 -25.21 -12.23
C LEU A 78 -3.94 -25.64 -10.78
N TYR A 79 -4.63 -24.89 -9.93
CA TYR A 79 -4.73 -25.22 -8.52
C TYR A 79 -6.20 -25.29 -8.12
N TRP A 80 -6.62 -26.42 -7.59
CA TRP A 80 -7.93 -26.56 -6.98
C TRP A 80 -7.83 -26.27 -5.49
N ASN A 81 -8.72 -25.42 -4.95
CA ASN A 81 -8.87 -25.24 -3.50
C ASN A 81 -10.01 -26.14 -2.98
N PRO A 82 -9.71 -27.36 -2.48
CA PRO A 82 -10.74 -28.30 -2.03
C PRO A 82 -11.53 -27.78 -0.82
N TYR A 83 -10.94 -26.95 0.03
CA TYR A 83 -11.62 -26.42 1.23
C TYR A 83 -12.92 -25.66 0.87
N LEU A 84 -12.89 -24.90 -0.23
CA LEU A 84 -14.07 -24.18 -0.74
C LEU A 84 -15.20 -25.10 -1.23
N ASN A 85 -14.92 -26.35 -1.51
CA ASN A 85 -15.88 -27.28 -2.11
C ASN A 85 -16.31 -28.39 -1.16
N VAL A 86 -15.39 -28.91 -0.35
CA VAL A 86 -15.59 -30.08 0.51
C VAL A 86 -15.14 -29.87 1.96
N ARG A 87 -14.69 -28.66 2.33
CA ARG A 87 -14.19 -28.30 3.67
C ARG A 87 -13.12 -29.26 4.18
N ASP A 88 -13.24 -29.73 5.42
CA ASP A 88 -12.29 -30.61 6.12
C ASP A 88 -12.37 -32.08 5.67
N TYR A 89 -13.04 -32.37 4.55
CA TYR A 89 -13.13 -33.73 4.05
C TYR A 89 -11.74 -34.31 3.75
N SER A 90 -11.44 -35.44 4.39
CA SER A 90 -10.27 -36.26 4.10
C SER A 90 -10.74 -37.61 3.53
N GLY A 91 -10.14 -38.04 2.43
CA GLY A 91 -10.50 -39.28 1.74
C GLY A 91 -10.40 -39.18 0.23
N ALA A 92 -10.86 -40.24 -0.44
CA ALA A 92 -10.78 -40.35 -1.90
C ALA A 92 -11.69 -39.32 -2.59
N VAL A 93 -11.14 -38.68 -3.62
CA VAL A 93 -11.82 -37.77 -4.54
C VAL A 93 -11.44 -38.14 -5.98
N GLN A 94 -12.41 -38.00 -6.88
CA GLN A 94 -12.16 -38.08 -8.31
C GLN A 94 -12.28 -36.69 -8.93
N LEU A 95 -11.40 -36.40 -9.88
CA LEU A 95 -11.44 -35.24 -10.75
C LEU A 95 -11.78 -35.68 -12.16
N GLN A 96 -12.58 -34.89 -12.86
CA GLN A 96 -12.87 -35.03 -14.27
C GLN A 96 -12.50 -33.71 -14.94
N ALA A 97 -11.62 -33.77 -15.93
CA ALA A 97 -11.14 -32.62 -16.67
C ALA A 97 -11.57 -32.72 -18.13
N PHE A 98 -12.29 -31.71 -18.60
CA PHE A 98 -12.69 -31.54 -20.00
C PHE A 98 -11.83 -30.45 -20.64
N PHE A 99 -11.04 -30.81 -21.63
CA PHE A 99 -10.12 -29.91 -22.34
C PHE A 99 -10.66 -29.56 -23.71
N ILE A 100 -10.48 -28.30 -24.10
CA ILE A 100 -10.61 -27.84 -25.48
C ILE A 100 -9.21 -27.47 -25.96
N THR A 101 -8.81 -27.97 -27.11
CA THR A 101 -7.53 -27.68 -27.76
C THR A 101 -7.72 -27.32 -29.23
N ALA A 102 -6.65 -26.94 -29.91
CA ALA A 102 -6.67 -26.74 -31.36
C ALA A 102 -7.04 -28.00 -32.15
N GLU A 103 -6.82 -29.19 -31.59
CA GLU A 103 -7.03 -30.48 -32.27
C GLU A 103 -8.41 -31.11 -31.97
N GLY A 104 -9.15 -30.58 -30.99
CA GLY A 104 -10.44 -31.10 -30.56
C GLY A 104 -10.66 -31.02 -29.05
N SER A 105 -11.70 -31.72 -28.57
CA SER A 105 -12.01 -31.84 -27.15
C SER A 105 -11.61 -33.19 -26.57
N TYR A 106 -11.13 -33.19 -25.33
CA TYR A 106 -10.64 -34.37 -24.63
C TYR A 106 -11.21 -34.42 -23.20
N GLU A 107 -11.44 -35.61 -22.69
CA GLU A 107 -11.89 -35.83 -21.32
C GLU A 107 -10.95 -36.81 -20.63
N GLU A 108 -10.62 -36.53 -19.38
CA GLU A 108 -9.72 -37.36 -18.57
C GLU A 108 -10.15 -37.32 -17.11
N GLU A 109 -10.06 -38.47 -16.45
CA GLU A 109 -10.29 -38.58 -15.01
C GLU A 109 -8.98 -38.81 -14.27
N ALA A 110 -8.87 -38.22 -13.09
CA ALA A 110 -7.77 -38.45 -12.16
C ALA A 110 -8.33 -38.75 -10.77
N ALA A 111 -7.73 -39.69 -10.06
CA ALA A 111 -8.08 -39.96 -8.66
C ALA A 111 -6.98 -39.41 -7.75
N LEU A 112 -7.39 -38.83 -6.62
CA LEU A 112 -6.48 -38.46 -5.55
C LEU A 112 -7.12 -38.76 -4.18
N THR A 113 -6.29 -38.82 -3.14
CA THR A 113 -6.76 -38.82 -1.76
C THR A 113 -6.41 -37.47 -1.16
N LEU A 114 -7.41 -36.81 -0.56
CA LEU A 114 -7.19 -35.62 0.27
C LEU A 114 -6.79 -36.10 1.67
N ASP A 115 -5.57 -35.76 2.06
CA ASP A 115 -5.04 -36.08 3.38
C ASP A 115 -5.04 -34.83 4.27
N ASP A 116 -5.01 -35.06 5.58
CA ASP A 116 -4.72 -34.02 6.56
C ASP A 116 -3.26 -33.58 6.44
N ARG A 117 -3.06 -32.30 6.10
CA ARG A 117 -1.74 -31.68 5.95
C ARG A 117 -1.30 -30.93 7.21
N GLY A 118 -2.09 -30.99 8.29
CA GLY A 118 -1.92 -30.18 9.50
C GLY A 118 -2.31 -28.72 9.30
N VAL A 119 -3.05 -28.42 8.22
CA VAL A 119 -3.54 -27.07 7.93
C VAL A 119 -4.76 -26.80 8.78
N VAL A 120 -4.78 -25.66 9.47
CA VAL A 120 -5.90 -25.25 10.33
C VAL A 120 -6.70 -24.17 9.61
N PHE A 121 -8.01 -24.36 9.51
CA PHE A 121 -8.93 -23.34 9.02
C PHE A 121 -9.78 -22.81 10.18
N LEU A 122 -9.83 -21.48 10.31
CA LEU A 122 -10.65 -20.77 11.29
C LEU A 122 -11.75 -20.05 10.53
N ASP A 123 -12.99 -20.56 10.61
CA ASP A 123 -14.14 -20.04 9.86
C ASP A 123 -15.46 -20.01 10.65
N ASP A 124 -15.43 -20.41 11.93
CA ASP A 124 -16.60 -20.37 12.81
C ASP A 124 -16.78 -18.98 13.42
N TRP A 125 -17.33 -18.07 12.62
CA TRP A 125 -17.52 -16.68 12.99
C TRP A 125 -18.70 -16.44 13.94
N LYS A 126 -19.68 -17.36 13.98
CA LYS A 126 -20.95 -17.10 14.71
C LYS A 126 -20.76 -16.98 16.21
N PRO A 127 -20.02 -17.88 16.90
CA PRO A 127 -19.79 -17.74 18.34
C PRO A 127 -18.97 -16.49 18.65
N LEU A 128 -17.99 -16.16 17.82
CA LEU A 128 -17.14 -14.97 17.99
C LEU A 128 -17.96 -13.67 17.94
N VAL A 129 -18.83 -13.54 16.95
CA VAL A 129 -19.69 -12.35 16.82
C VAL A 129 -20.77 -12.32 17.91
N ALA A 130 -21.33 -13.47 18.30
CA ALA A 130 -22.35 -13.55 19.35
C ALA A 130 -21.81 -13.22 20.76
N ALA A 131 -20.52 -13.41 21.00
CA ALA A 131 -19.86 -13.07 22.26
C ALA A 131 -19.56 -11.56 22.40
N MET A 132 -19.70 -10.78 21.34
CA MET A 132 -19.49 -9.33 21.39
C MET A 132 -20.64 -8.63 22.12
N PRO A 133 -20.36 -7.58 22.92
CA PRO A 133 -21.39 -6.74 23.51
C PRO A 133 -22.32 -6.19 22.40
N SER A 134 -23.62 -6.50 22.50
CA SER A 134 -24.63 -5.97 21.59
C SER A 134 -25.03 -4.56 22.07
N ASP A 135 -24.24 -3.55 21.72
CA ASP A 135 -24.51 -2.19 22.20
C ASP A 135 -25.67 -1.47 21.50
N SER A 136 -26.29 -2.07 20.47
CA SER A 136 -27.53 -1.49 19.91
C SER A 136 -28.50 -2.48 19.28
N ALA A 137 -29.80 -2.17 19.45
CA ALA A 137 -30.91 -2.80 18.75
C ALA A 137 -31.16 -2.19 17.35
N ASP A 138 -30.32 -1.22 16.93
CA ASP A 138 -30.49 -0.47 15.69
C ASP A 138 -29.69 -1.11 14.55
N SER A 139 -30.41 -1.64 13.56
CA SER A 139 -29.80 -2.27 12.38
C SER A 139 -29.02 -1.31 11.46
N ALA A 140 -29.15 0.01 11.68
CA ALA A 140 -28.36 1.02 10.98
C ALA A 140 -26.93 1.18 11.52
N GLN A 141 -26.68 0.77 12.77
CA GLN A 141 -25.38 0.91 13.42
C GLN A 141 -24.34 -0.09 12.89
N ARG A 142 -23.08 0.36 12.84
CA ARG A 142 -21.95 -0.47 12.41
C ARG A 142 -21.71 -1.59 13.43
N ALA A 143 -21.76 -2.84 12.96
CA ALA A 143 -21.57 -4.02 13.80
C ALA A 143 -20.96 -5.18 13.02
N TRP A 144 -20.25 -6.07 13.71
CA TRP A 144 -19.79 -7.32 13.12
C TRP A 144 -20.97 -8.20 12.72
N GLY A 145 -20.84 -8.88 11.59
CA GLY A 145 -21.88 -9.73 11.05
C GLY A 145 -21.32 -10.98 10.41
N VAL A 146 -22.16 -12.00 10.37
CA VAL A 146 -21.87 -13.26 9.65
C VAL A 146 -22.89 -13.42 8.54
N VAL A 147 -22.42 -13.79 7.36
CA VAL A 147 -23.25 -14.09 6.17
C VAL A 147 -22.87 -15.45 5.58
N PRO A 148 -23.76 -16.11 4.82
CA PRO A 148 -23.40 -17.32 4.09
C PRO A 148 -22.27 -17.05 3.07
N SER A 149 -21.36 -18.01 2.92
CA SER A 149 -20.29 -18.01 1.91
C SER A 149 -20.13 -19.40 1.32
N GLN A 150 -19.34 -19.55 0.25
CA GLN A 150 -19.07 -20.86 -0.34
C GLN A 150 -18.34 -21.80 0.64
N ALA A 151 -17.40 -21.29 1.43
CA ALA A 151 -16.75 -22.05 2.50
C ALA A 151 -17.70 -22.36 3.66
N GLY A 152 -18.82 -21.64 3.78
CA GLY A 152 -19.85 -21.86 4.79
C GLY A 152 -20.40 -20.56 5.32
N SER A 153 -19.53 -19.77 5.95
CA SER A 153 -19.87 -18.43 6.39
C SER A 153 -18.71 -17.46 6.15
N ALA A 154 -19.01 -16.17 6.18
CA ALA A 154 -18.00 -15.11 6.11
C ALA A 154 -18.33 -14.01 7.12
N LEU A 155 -17.27 -13.52 7.77
CA LEU A 155 -17.29 -12.33 8.60
C LEU A 155 -17.34 -11.07 7.72
N CYS A 156 -18.21 -10.14 8.08
CA CYS A 156 -18.35 -8.85 7.42
C CYS A 156 -18.69 -7.74 8.43
N LEU A 157 -18.63 -6.49 7.98
CA LEU A 157 -19.15 -5.34 8.72
C LEU A 157 -20.55 -4.99 8.17
N LYS A 158 -21.56 -4.95 9.04
CA LYS A 158 -22.93 -4.50 8.74
C LYS A 158 -23.12 -3.06 9.21
N GLY A 159 -24.19 -2.41 8.74
CA GLY A 159 -24.51 -1.02 9.08
C GLY A 159 -23.66 -0.01 8.31
N LYS A 160 -24.12 1.25 8.27
CA LYS A 160 -23.44 2.34 7.54
C LYS A 160 -23.11 3.54 8.43
N SER A 161 -23.79 3.67 9.56
CA SER A 161 -23.69 4.79 10.50
C SER A 161 -23.31 4.33 11.91
N GLY A 162 -22.95 5.26 12.79
CA GLY A 162 -22.58 4.96 14.18
C GLY A 162 -21.10 4.62 14.36
N ASP A 163 -20.74 4.37 15.62
CA ASP A 163 -19.38 4.06 16.03
C ASP A 163 -18.92 2.70 15.49
N LEU A 164 -17.61 2.54 15.35
CA LEU A 164 -17.04 1.28 14.88
C LEU A 164 -17.09 0.24 15.98
N PRO A 165 -17.42 -1.02 15.67
CA PRO A 165 -17.36 -2.07 16.66
C PRO A 165 -15.91 -2.29 17.11
N GLY A 166 -15.75 -2.71 18.36
CA GLY A 166 -14.45 -3.12 18.90
C GLY A 166 -13.81 -4.28 18.12
N PRO A 167 -12.50 -4.51 18.33
CA PRO A 167 -11.77 -5.57 17.65
C PRO A 167 -12.29 -6.97 18.03
N LEU A 168 -12.29 -7.89 17.06
CA LEU A 168 -12.52 -9.32 17.29
C LEU A 168 -11.21 -9.99 17.66
N SER A 169 -11.20 -10.75 18.76
CA SER A 169 -10.06 -11.56 19.17
C SER A 169 -10.28 -13.02 18.77
N ILE A 170 -9.41 -13.54 17.92
CA ILE A 170 -9.47 -14.90 17.37
C ILE A 170 -8.35 -15.71 18.03
N SER A 171 -8.72 -16.75 18.76
CA SER A 171 -7.74 -17.71 19.28
C SER A 171 -7.11 -18.50 18.13
N LEU A 172 -5.78 -18.60 18.13
CA LEU A 172 -5.03 -19.38 17.15
C LEU A 172 -4.66 -20.73 17.80
N PRO A 173 -5.33 -21.84 17.46
CA PRO A 173 -5.16 -23.13 18.15
C PRO A 173 -3.94 -23.91 17.59
N ALA A 174 -2.81 -23.22 17.40
CA ALA A 174 -1.61 -23.78 16.80
C ALA A 174 -0.36 -23.25 17.50
N ALA A 175 0.71 -24.06 17.52
CA ALA A 175 1.99 -23.70 18.10
C ALA A 175 3.13 -24.04 17.13
N GLY A 176 4.09 -23.13 16.95
CA GLY A 176 5.18 -23.25 15.99
C GLY A 176 5.08 -22.21 14.86
N TRP A 177 5.83 -22.42 13.78
CA TRP A 177 5.84 -21.48 12.65
C TRP A 177 4.76 -21.82 11.63
N TYR A 178 3.99 -20.79 11.24
CA TYR A 178 2.90 -20.92 10.28
C TYR A 178 2.91 -19.79 9.25
N ASP A 179 2.58 -20.16 8.01
CA ASP A 179 2.19 -19.25 6.94
C ASP A 179 0.70 -18.98 7.06
N ILE A 180 0.33 -17.71 7.19
CA ILE A 180 -1.06 -17.29 7.45
C ILE A 180 -1.66 -16.74 6.16
N TYR A 181 -2.85 -17.22 5.84
CA TYR A 181 -3.62 -16.80 4.68
C TYR A 181 -5.04 -16.35 5.07
N PHE A 182 -5.59 -15.40 4.33
CA PHE A 182 -6.98 -14.99 4.45
C PHE A 182 -7.76 -15.39 3.21
N GLY A 183 -8.77 -16.23 3.40
CA GLY A 183 -9.75 -16.57 2.38
C GLY A 183 -10.84 -15.50 2.34
N ILE A 184 -11.00 -14.83 1.21
CA ILE A 184 -11.93 -13.71 1.02
C ILE A 184 -13.04 -14.15 0.07
N ALA A 185 -14.28 -14.22 0.54
CA ALA A 185 -15.42 -14.63 -0.27
C ALA A 185 -15.67 -13.68 -1.44
N LYS A 186 -15.58 -12.36 -1.19
CA LYS A 186 -15.79 -11.28 -2.18
C LYS A 186 -15.34 -9.94 -1.56
N GLY A 187 -15.12 -8.93 -2.41
CA GLY A 187 -14.67 -7.60 -1.99
C GLY A 187 -13.18 -7.55 -1.65
N GLY A 188 -12.68 -6.37 -1.27
CA GLY A 188 -11.33 -6.20 -0.74
C GLY A 188 -11.33 -6.29 0.78
N LEU A 189 -10.56 -7.22 1.36
CA LEU A 189 -10.38 -7.29 2.82
C LEU A 189 -9.56 -6.09 3.30
N ARG A 190 -10.16 -5.27 4.17
CA ARG A 190 -9.56 -4.05 4.71
C ARG A 190 -9.76 -3.96 6.21
N CYS A 191 -8.67 -4.15 6.94
CA CYS A 191 -8.74 -4.22 8.40
C CYS A 191 -7.42 -3.84 9.04
N LEU A 192 -7.48 -3.62 10.36
CA LEU A 192 -6.32 -3.60 11.23
C LEU A 192 -6.12 -5.01 11.78
N LEU A 193 -4.90 -5.51 11.71
CA LEU A 193 -4.49 -6.80 12.26
C LEU A 193 -3.49 -6.58 13.38
N LYS A 194 -3.63 -7.35 14.46
CA LYS A 194 -2.65 -7.40 15.54
C LYS A 194 -2.46 -8.85 15.97
N PHE A 195 -1.23 -9.33 15.92
CA PHE A 195 -0.86 -10.65 16.43
C PHE A 195 -0.29 -10.47 17.84
N GLY A 196 -1.00 -11.01 18.84
CA GLY A 196 -0.56 -10.97 20.22
C GLY A 196 -0.26 -9.56 20.74
N SER A 197 0.98 -9.35 21.16
CA SER A 197 1.45 -8.06 21.68
C SER A 197 1.93 -7.06 20.62
N GLU A 198 2.03 -7.47 19.35
CA GLU A 198 2.46 -6.59 18.26
C GLU A 198 1.55 -5.35 18.13
N PRO A 199 2.06 -4.21 17.63
CA PRO A 199 1.19 -3.09 17.23
C PRO A 199 0.28 -3.47 16.07
N TYR A 200 -0.84 -2.77 15.90
CA TYR A 200 -1.68 -3.00 14.73
C TYR A 200 -0.94 -2.72 13.42
N ALA A 201 -1.33 -3.41 12.37
CA ALA A 201 -0.88 -3.20 11.01
C ALA A 201 -2.12 -3.12 10.11
N ARG A 202 -2.14 -2.20 9.14
CA ARG A 202 -3.19 -2.28 8.12
C ARG A 202 -2.94 -3.47 7.20
N PHE A 203 -4.03 -4.07 6.77
CA PHE A 203 -4.05 -5.06 5.71
C PHE A 203 -5.01 -4.57 4.63
N GLU A 204 -4.46 -4.27 3.46
CA GLU A 204 -5.19 -3.86 2.26
C GLU A 204 -5.03 -4.98 1.23
N GLY A 205 -5.95 -5.95 1.27
CA GLY A 205 -5.79 -7.20 0.54
C GLY A 205 -5.86 -7.07 -0.98
N ASN A 206 -6.75 -6.22 -1.51
CA ASN A 206 -7.12 -6.22 -2.92
C ASN A 206 -7.54 -4.82 -3.42
N GLY A 207 -6.57 -4.01 -3.84
CA GLY A 207 -6.75 -2.73 -4.56
C GLY A 207 -7.35 -1.57 -3.74
N SER A 208 -7.37 -0.36 -4.30
CA SER A 208 -8.11 0.80 -3.76
C SER A 208 -9.45 1.04 -4.49
N ARG A 209 -10.15 2.11 -4.08
CA ARG A 209 -11.43 2.63 -4.60
C ARG A 209 -11.51 2.72 -6.13
N TYR A 210 -10.37 2.77 -6.82
CA TYR A 210 -10.29 3.14 -8.24
C TYR A 210 -9.97 1.98 -9.18
N THR A 211 -9.81 0.75 -8.68
CA THR A 211 -9.63 -0.44 -9.53
C THR A 211 -10.68 -1.51 -9.24
N ALA A 212 -11.63 -1.67 -10.16
CA ALA A 212 -12.74 -2.62 -10.03
C ALA A 212 -12.33 -4.10 -10.12
N ALA A 213 -11.13 -4.43 -10.61
CA ALA A 213 -10.78 -5.80 -10.97
C ALA A 213 -10.59 -6.74 -9.76
N PRO A 214 -9.76 -6.43 -8.74
CA PRO A 214 -9.57 -7.36 -7.63
C PRO A 214 -10.76 -7.43 -6.64
N GLU A 215 -11.53 -6.36 -6.45
CA GLU A 215 -12.68 -6.36 -5.53
C GLU A 215 -13.87 -7.20 -6.01
N THR A 216 -13.99 -7.40 -7.33
CA THR A 216 -15.09 -8.16 -7.95
C THR A 216 -14.80 -9.65 -8.08
N LYS A 217 -13.59 -10.07 -7.74
CA LYS A 217 -13.20 -11.48 -7.67
C LYS A 217 -13.76 -12.12 -6.40
N ILE A 218 -14.16 -13.38 -6.51
CA ILE A 218 -14.64 -14.18 -5.39
C ILE A 218 -13.61 -15.21 -4.94
N ASN A 219 -13.68 -15.62 -3.68
CA ASN A 219 -12.90 -16.72 -3.09
C ASN A 219 -11.38 -16.62 -3.29
N ILE A 220 -10.82 -15.42 -3.15
CA ILE A 220 -9.37 -15.21 -3.23
C ILE A 220 -8.73 -15.64 -1.91
N GLU A 221 -7.59 -16.31 -1.97
CA GLU A 221 -6.74 -16.57 -0.82
C GLU A 221 -5.51 -15.65 -0.87
N LEU A 222 -5.32 -14.82 0.16
CA LEU A 222 -4.23 -13.85 0.25
C LEU A 222 -3.24 -14.21 1.35
N TYR A 223 -1.95 -14.13 1.07
CA TYR A 223 -0.91 -14.31 2.07
C TYR A 223 -0.81 -13.10 3.01
N ALA A 224 -0.92 -13.33 4.31
CA ALA A 224 -0.80 -12.28 5.32
C ALA A 224 0.63 -12.17 5.89
N GLY A 225 1.30 -13.31 6.05
CA GLY A 225 2.68 -13.37 6.55
C GLY A 225 2.99 -14.68 7.26
N ARG A 226 4.29 -14.88 7.53
CA ARG A 226 4.82 -15.97 8.35
C ARG A 226 4.96 -15.50 9.79
N ARG A 227 4.49 -16.31 10.73
CA ARG A 227 4.52 -16.00 12.16
C ARG A 227 4.82 -17.23 12.99
N GLN A 228 5.53 -17.02 14.10
CA GLN A 228 5.60 -17.99 15.17
C GLN A 228 4.37 -17.82 16.05
N LEU A 229 3.62 -18.90 16.26
CA LEU A 229 2.42 -18.94 17.08
C LEU A 229 2.75 -19.67 18.38
N ASP A 230 2.29 -19.13 19.50
CA ASP A 230 2.50 -19.66 20.85
C ASP A 230 1.26 -19.49 21.75
N GLY A 231 0.08 -19.37 21.13
CA GLY A 231 -1.20 -19.20 21.81
C GLY A 231 -1.68 -17.75 21.90
N GLU A 232 -0.87 -16.77 21.44
CA GLU A 232 -1.31 -15.40 21.29
C GLU A 232 -2.46 -15.25 20.25
N PRO A 233 -3.47 -14.40 20.51
CA PRO A 233 -4.60 -14.25 19.61
C PRO A 233 -4.30 -13.35 18.41
N LEU A 234 -5.03 -13.56 17.32
CA LEU A 234 -5.17 -12.59 16.24
C LEU A 234 -6.32 -11.64 16.54
N SER A 235 -6.03 -10.35 16.68
CA SER A 235 -7.03 -9.28 16.75
C SER A 235 -7.31 -8.71 15.36
N ILE A 236 -8.59 -8.66 14.96
CA ILE A 236 -9.06 -8.01 13.72
C ILE A 236 -9.95 -6.84 14.10
N ALA A 237 -9.58 -5.63 13.69
CA ALA A 237 -10.37 -4.43 13.89
C ALA A 237 -10.79 -3.81 12.54
N PRO A 238 -11.95 -3.13 12.47
CA PRO A 238 -12.25 -2.32 11.30
C PRO A 238 -11.25 -1.14 11.23
N THR A 239 -10.97 -0.66 10.01
CA THR A 239 -10.23 0.61 9.86
C THR A 239 -11.17 1.75 10.24
N HIS A 240 -10.68 2.78 10.95
CA HIS A 240 -11.52 3.95 11.17
C HIS A 240 -11.72 4.66 9.84
N ARG A 241 -12.95 4.84 9.35
CA ARG A 241 -13.16 5.64 8.14
C ARG A 241 -14.35 6.55 8.33
N THR A 242 -14.14 7.81 7.96
CA THR A 242 -15.13 8.88 8.04
C THR A 242 -16.28 8.71 7.07
N ALA A 243 -17.38 9.40 7.40
CA ALA A 243 -18.60 9.43 6.61
C ALA A 243 -18.30 9.90 5.17
N GLY A 244 -18.32 8.97 4.22
CA GLY A 244 -17.98 9.19 2.81
C GLY A 244 -17.14 8.06 2.19
N GLY A 245 -16.45 7.25 3.00
CA GLY A 245 -15.65 6.12 2.52
C GLY A 245 -16.49 4.95 2.02
N HIS A 246 -16.40 4.62 0.73
CA HIS A 246 -17.02 3.43 0.10
C HIS A 246 -16.29 2.11 0.40
N HIS A 247 -15.38 2.08 1.38
CA HIS A 247 -14.53 0.93 1.62
C HIS A 247 -15.20 -0.02 2.61
N GLU A 248 -15.79 -1.09 2.08
CA GLU A 248 -16.29 -2.19 2.89
C GLU A 248 -15.09 -2.97 3.48
N PHE A 249 -15.26 -3.51 4.69
CA PHE A 249 -14.33 -4.45 5.33
C PHE A 249 -14.02 -5.65 4.42
N GLY A 250 -14.92 -5.99 3.50
CA GLY A 250 -14.90 -7.20 2.69
C GLY A 250 -15.66 -8.34 3.37
N TYR A 251 -15.41 -9.57 2.90
CA TYR A 251 -16.06 -10.77 3.42
C TYR A 251 -14.99 -11.83 3.68
N LEU A 252 -14.54 -11.95 4.93
CA LEU A 252 -13.52 -12.92 5.34
C LEU A 252 -14.19 -14.28 5.57
N SER A 253 -13.92 -15.24 4.70
CA SER A 253 -14.44 -16.62 4.80
C SER A 253 -13.71 -17.43 5.86
N TYR A 254 -12.37 -17.41 5.85
CA TYR A 254 -11.54 -18.20 6.75
C TYR A 254 -10.17 -17.55 6.96
N VAL A 255 -9.56 -17.80 8.12
CA VAL A 255 -8.11 -17.66 8.32
C VAL A 255 -7.50 -19.06 8.22
N LYS A 256 -6.50 -19.22 7.36
CA LYS A 256 -5.84 -20.50 7.11
C LYS A 256 -4.41 -20.44 7.63
N LEU A 257 -4.04 -21.41 8.45
CA LEU A 257 -2.71 -21.57 9.04
C LEU A 257 -2.05 -22.79 8.40
N VAL A 258 -0.98 -22.58 7.63
CA VAL A 258 -0.21 -23.65 6.99
C VAL A 258 1.09 -23.85 7.77
N PRO A 259 1.36 -25.05 8.34
CA PRO A 259 2.60 -25.30 9.08
C PRO A 259 3.84 -25.08 8.20
N CYS A 260 4.79 -24.27 8.68
CA CYS A 260 6.06 -24.05 7.99
C CYS A 260 7.02 -25.21 8.27
N ARG A 261 7.29 -26.03 7.27
CA ARG A 261 8.28 -27.13 7.36
C ARG A 261 9.71 -26.66 7.09
N ASP A 262 9.87 -25.60 6.31
CA ASP A 262 11.14 -24.94 6.04
C ASP A 262 10.99 -23.42 6.23
N LEU A 263 11.72 -22.87 7.20
CA LEU A 263 11.68 -21.44 7.53
C LEU A 263 12.30 -20.56 6.45
N ASN A 264 13.13 -21.13 5.57
CA ASN A 264 13.79 -20.40 4.49
C ASN A 264 13.00 -20.45 3.18
N ALA A 265 12.03 -21.36 3.05
CA ALA A 265 11.21 -21.45 1.85
C ALA A 265 10.21 -20.29 1.78
N GLU A 266 10.22 -19.55 0.67
CA GLU A 266 9.21 -18.54 0.37
C GLU A 266 7.91 -19.21 -0.08
N PRO A 267 6.74 -18.82 0.45
CA PRO A 267 5.48 -19.43 0.03
C PRO A 267 5.18 -19.13 -1.44
N ALA A 268 4.74 -20.14 -2.19
CA ALA A 268 4.65 -20.11 -3.66
C ALA A 268 3.74 -19.02 -4.24
N ASN A 269 2.74 -18.56 -3.46
CA ASN A 269 1.79 -17.53 -3.85
C ASN A 269 2.19 -16.12 -3.39
N THR A 270 3.46 -15.90 -3.10
CA THR A 270 3.99 -14.58 -2.72
C THR A 270 4.73 -13.91 -3.87
N SER A 271 4.75 -12.58 -3.85
CA SER A 271 5.51 -11.80 -4.83
C SER A 271 7.02 -12.03 -4.70
N ALA A 272 7.52 -12.21 -3.47
CA ALA A 272 8.91 -12.58 -3.23
C ALA A 272 9.28 -13.92 -3.87
N ALA A 273 8.43 -14.96 -3.77
CA ALA A 273 8.67 -16.24 -4.43
C ALA A 273 8.68 -16.12 -5.96
N ARG A 274 7.80 -15.29 -6.52
CA ARG A 274 7.62 -15.15 -7.96
C ARG A 274 8.67 -14.26 -8.63
N TYR A 275 8.94 -13.11 -8.02
CA TYR A 275 9.76 -12.06 -8.61
C TYR A 275 11.10 -11.87 -7.90
N GLY A 276 11.28 -12.44 -6.72
CA GLY A 276 12.45 -12.20 -5.86
C GLY A 276 12.36 -10.87 -5.12
N ARG A 277 12.92 -10.82 -3.91
CA ARG A 277 13.07 -9.55 -3.17
C ARG A 277 14.13 -8.68 -3.83
N ARG A 278 13.92 -7.37 -3.87
CA ARG A 278 14.88 -6.39 -4.38
C ARG A 278 15.51 -5.66 -3.21
N ARG A 279 16.77 -6.01 -2.91
CA ARG A 279 17.55 -5.26 -1.94
C ARG A 279 17.88 -3.89 -2.53
N THR A 280 17.17 -2.87 -2.08
CA THR A 280 17.50 -1.48 -2.37
C THR A 280 18.62 -1.03 -1.43
N ALA A 281 19.61 -0.31 -1.94
CA ALA A 281 20.73 0.16 -1.11
C ALA A 281 20.25 1.18 -0.05
N GLU A 282 19.33 2.06 -0.45
CA GLU A 282 18.57 2.91 0.45
C GLU A 282 17.10 2.93 0.01
N LEU A 283 16.20 2.61 0.93
CA LEU A 283 14.76 2.78 0.77
C LEU A 283 14.32 4.04 1.54
N ILE A 284 13.70 4.98 0.83
CA ILE A 284 13.10 6.19 1.41
C ILE A 284 11.60 6.11 1.23
N LEU A 285 10.85 6.18 2.32
CA LEU A 285 9.39 6.09 2.29
C LEU A 285 8.77 7.46 2.58
N TYR A 286 7.91 7.92 1.68
CA TYR A 286 7.13 9.13 1.89
C TYR A 286 5.94 8.85 2.81
N TYR A 287 5.88 9.57 3.93
CA TYR A 287 4.86 9.40 4.97
C TYR A 287 4.01 10.66 5.09
N GLU A 288 2.68 10.53 4.91
CA GLU A 288 1.75 11.67 4.98
C GLU A 288 0.68 11.44 6.06
N PRO A 289 0.93 11.83 7.33
CA PRO A 289 -0.04 11.70 8.42
C PRO A 289 -1.43 12.26 8.11
N TYR A 290 -1.46 13.37 7.37
CA TYR A 290 -2.69 14.05 6.93
C TYR A 290 -3.68 13.13 6.21
N SER A 291 -3.18 12.37 5.24
CA SER A 291 -3.99 11.49 4.41
C SER A 291 -4.63 10.39 5.23
N TYR A 292 -4.01 10.01 6.34
CA TYR A 292 -4.56 9.02 7.24
C TYR A 292 -5.56 9.55 8.26
N ALA A 293 -5.42 10.79 8.73
CA ALA A 293 -6.50 11.42 9.47
C ALA A 293 -7.79 11.37 8.63
N ILE A 294 -7.68 11.77 7.35
CA ILE A 294 -8.81 11.80 6.43
C ILE A 294 -9.33 10.40 6.08
N ASN A 295 -8.44 9.50 5.66
CA ASN A 295 -8.86 8.20 5.12
C ASN A 295 -9.09 7.16 6.20
N SER A 296 -8.39 7.28 7.32
CA SER A 296 -8.28 6.26 8.36
C SER A 296 -8.78 6.75 9.73
N GLY A 297 -9.42 7.92 9.82
CA GLY A 297 -10.11 8.42 11.03
C GLY A 297 -9.22 8.47 12.28
N ILE A 298 -7.90 8.62 12.08
CA ILE A 298 -6.91 8.68 13.15
C ILE A 298 -6.77 10.13 13.60
N HIS A 299 -7.07 10.37 14.87
CA HIS A 299 -7.22 11.72 15.40
C HIS A 299 -6.21 12.05 16.51
N ASP A 300 -5.31 11.13 16.85
CA ASP A 300 -4.31 11.29 17.90
C ASP A 300 -2.97 10.69 17.46
N THR A 301 -1.88 11.21 18.02
CA THR A 301 -0.52 10.83 17.62
C THR A 301 -0.12 9.43 18.09
N ASP A 302 -0.70 8.92 19.17
CA ASP A 302 -0.40 7.58 19.67
C ASP A 302 -0.89 6.52 18.68
N THR A 303 -2.15 6.62 18.26
CA THR A 303 -2.73 5.73 17.25
C THR A 303 -2.05 5.93 15.89
N MET A 304 -1.74 7.18 15.50
CA MET A 304 -0.97 7.51 14.30
C MET A 304 0.36 6.75 14.26
N ASN A 305 1.11 6.81 15.35
CA ASN A 305 2.41 6.17 15.42
C ASN A 305 2.30 4.64 15.49
N GLN A 306 1.47 4.11 16.40
CA GLN A 306 1.34 2.68 16.63
C GLN A 306 0.75 1.91 15.44
N HIS A 307 -0.11 2.55 14.64
CA HIS A 307 -0.77 1.88 13.52
C HIS A 307 -0.07 2.14 12.19
N MET A 308 0.50 3.34 12.00
CA MET A 308 0.96 3.78 10.67
C MET A 308 2.47 3.93 10.61
N LEU A 309 3.07 4.67 11.55
CA LEU A 309 4.52 4.80 11.55
C LEU A 309 5.19 3.45 11.77
N GLU A 310 4.65 2.61 12.65
CA GLU A 310 5.11 1.24 12.84
C GLU A 310 5.04 0.40 11.55
N GLU A 311 3.99 0.57 10.75
CA GLU A 311 3.85 -0.10 9.44
C GLU A 311 5.02 0.25 8.50
N PHE A 312 5.47 1.50 8.52
CA PHE A 312 6.60 1.98 7.73
C PHE A 312 7.93 1.47 8.29
N LEU A 313 8.10 1.53 9.61
CA LEU A 313 9.32 1.09 10.30
C LEU A 313 9.59 -0.42 10.10
N ARG A 314 8.55 -1.24 9.99
CA ARG A 314 8.66 -2.69 9.72
C ARG A 314 9.34 -3.03 8.40
N LEU A 315 9.34 -2.11 7.42
CA LEU A 315 10.09 -2.29 6.17
C LEU A 315 11.59 -2.01 6.33
N GLY A 316 12.04 -1.57 7.51
CA GLY A 316 13.42 -1.19 7.76
C GLY A 316 13.97 -0.12 6.81
N PRO A 317 13.22 0.97 6.51
CA PRO A 317 13.68 1.98 5.58
C PRO A 317 14.89 2.73 6.14
N ALA A 318 15.76 3.18 5.23
CA ALA A 318 16.88 4.05 5.59
C ALA A 318 16.38 5.43 6.05
N GLU A 319 15.24 5.87 5.53
CA GLU A 319 14.64 7.16 5.82
C GLU A 319 13.12 7.16 5.62
N ILE A 320 12.42 7.90 6.48
CA ILE A 320 11.02 8.25 6.31
C ILE A 320 10.94 9.77 6.12
N ALA A 321 10.40 10.19 4.97
CA ALA A 321 10.19 11.59 4.62
C ALA A 321 8.76 12.00 5.00
N CYS A 322 8.60 12.65 6.15
CA CYS A 322 7.30 13.00 6.72
C CYS A 322 6.75 14.31 6.13
N GLN A 323 5.58 14.27 5.46
CA GLN A 323 4.88 15.48 5.02
C GLN A 323 4.56 16.34 6.23
N THR A 324 5.24 17.47 6.33
CA THR A 324 5.08 18.37 7.47
C THR A 324 4.13 19.51 7.11
N VAL A 325 4.36 20.13 5.95
CA VAL A 325 3.63 21.32 5.52
C VAL A 325 3.74 21.52 4.01
N ARG A 326 2.82 22.30 3.43
CA ARG A 326 2.92 22.83 2.06
C ARG A 326 2.98 24.35 2.12
N ILE A 327 3.88 24.99 1.36
CA ILE A 327 4.04 26.45 1.36
C ILE A 327 2.71 27.11 0.96
N GLY A 328 2.18 27.95 1.87
CA GLY A 328 0.91 28.66 1.69
C GLY A 328 -0.32 27.96 2.25
N SER A 329 -0.16 26.79 2.86
CA SER A 329 -1.21 26.07 3.58
C SER A 329 -1.00 26.13 5.10
N LYS A 330 -2.08 25.89 5.85
CA LYS A 330 -2.03 25.69 7.30
C LYS A 330 -1.18 24.46 7.66
N ALA A 331 -0.67 24.46 8.89
CA ALA A 331 0.24 23.44 9.39
C ALA A 331 -0.46 22.36 10.24
N LEU A 332 0.07 21.14 10.19
CA LEU A 332 -0.28 20.04 11.12
C LEU A 332 0.71 19.95 12.29
N HIS A 333 1.94 20.42 12.12
CA HIS A 333 2.89 20.59 13.21
C HIS A 333 2.55 21.86 14.02
N ARG A 334 3.09 21.99 15.23
CA ARG A 334 2.89 23.22 16.02
C ARG A 334 3.82 24.30 15.49
N SER A 335 3.25 25.17 14.67
CA SER A 335 3.92 26.35 14.13
C SER A 335 3.66 27.56 15.03
N GLY A 336 4.69 28.35 15.30
CA GLY A 336 4.54 29.69 15.87
C GLY A 336 4.33 30.76 14.80
N PHE A 337 4.51 30.39 13.52
CA PHE A 337 4.40 31.26 12.37
C PHE A 337 3.12 31.06 11.55
N LEU A 338 2.68 29.82 11.36
CA LEU A 338 1.51 29.47 10.54
C LEU A 338 0.27 29.22 11.39
N GLU A 339 -0.89 29.46 10.79
CA GLU A 339 -2.18 29.02 11.35
C GLU A 339 -2.26 27.48 11.36
N SER A 340 -2.79 26.92 12.46
CA SER A 340 -3.18 25.50 12.53
C SER A 340 -4.55 25.28 11.90
N PHE A 341 -4.81 24.05 11.47
CA PHE A 341 -6.15 23.65 11.04
C PHE A 341 -7.17 23.74 12.19
N ASP A 342 -8.24 24.48 11.96
CA ASP A 342 -9.24 24.85 12.97
C ASP A 342 -10.69 24.54 12.56
N GLN A 343 -10.92 24.27 11.27
CA GLN A 343 -12.24 24.11 10.65
C GLN A 343 -12.25 22.95 9.66
N ALA A 344 -13.44 22.36 9.46
CA ALA A 344 -13.66 21.35 8.43
C ALA A 344 -13.34 21.92 7.04
N ALA A 345 -12.72 21.12 6.19
CA ALA A 345 -12.30 21.51 4.86
C ALA A 345 -12.81 20.55 3.81
N ARG A 346 -12.98 21.06 2.59
CA ARG A 346 -13.23 20.23 1.42
C ARG A 346 -11.93 19.54 1.00
N ALA A 347 -11.93 18.22 0.98
CA ALA A 347 -10.84 17.39 0.46
C ALA A 347 -10.87 17.30 -1.07
N ASP A 348 -9.82 16.72 -1.65
CA ASP A 348 -9.66 16.58 -3.11
C ASP A 348 -10.74 15.69 -3.76
N ASP A 349 -11.37 14.81 -2.98
CA ASP A 349 -12.49 13.97 -3.43
C ASP A 349 -13.88 14.63 -3.24
N ASN A 350 -13.90 15.94 -2.99
CA ASN A 350 -15.07 16.77 -2.73
C ASN A 350 -15.84 16.48 -1.44
N THR A 351 -15.33 15.62 -0.55
CA THR A 351 -15.90 15.42 0.79
C THR A 351 -15.51 16.57 1.73
N VAL A 352 -16.35 16.87 2.72
CA VAL A 352 -16.03 17.83 3.79
C VAL A 352 -15.66 17.04 5.04
N ASN A 353 -14.46 17.26 5.56
CA ASN A 353 -13.89 16.50 6.66
C ASN A 353 -13.22 17.45 7.70
N ASP A 354 -13.30 17.13 8.99
CA ASP A 354 -12.64 17.81 10.11
C ASP A 354 -11.58 16.96 10.84
N ASP A 355 -11.24 15.76 10.36
CA ASP A 355 -10.32 14.82 11.03
C ASP A 355 -8.91 15.39 11.19
N PHE A 356 -8.41 16.12 10.20
CA PHE A 356 -7.11 16.79 10.29
C PHE A 356 -7.13 17.92 11.34
N VAL A 357 -8.29 18.51 11.65
CA VAL A 357 -8.45 19.46 12.77
C VAL A 357 -8.30 18.72 14.08
N LYS A 358 -8.91 17.54 14.21
CA LYS A 358 -8.81 16.70 15.40
C LYS A 358 -7.36 16.28 15.63
N LEU A 359 -6.69 15.80 14.58
CA LEU A 359 -5.27 15.42 14.65
C LEU A 359 -4.37 16.61 15.06
N ALA A 360 -4.52 17.76 14.41
CA ALA A 360 -3.73 18.96 14.74
C ALA A 360 -3.96 19.47 16.17
N ARG A 361 -5.17 19.29 16.72
CA ARG A 361 -5.49 19.65 18.12
C ARG A 361 -4.88 18.66 19.11
N ASN A 362 -4.83 17.38 18.76
CA ASN A 362 -4.48 16.31 19.68
C ASN A 362 -2.98 15.97 19.70
N GLY A 363 -2.17 16.51 18.80
CA GLY A 363 -0.72 16.32 18.88
C GLY A 363 0.07 17.08 17.83
N ASP A 364 1.38 17.08 18.00
CA ASP A 364 2.32 17.61 17.01
C ASP A 364 2.87 16.47 16.16
N VAL A 365 2.36 16.35 14.94
CA VAL A 365 2.65 15.19 14.09
C VAL A 365 4.14 15.00 13.81
N LEU A 366 4.92 16.08 13.65
CA LEU A 366 6.34 15.96 13.33
C LEU A 366 7.15 15.61 14.58
N GLN A 367 6.88 16.29 15.70
CA GLN A 367 7.56 16.00 16.96
C GLN A 367 7.32 14.56 17.42
N GLU A 368 6.08 14.10 17.34
CA GLU A 368 5.71 12.74 17.77
C GLU A 368 6.24 11.67 16.81
N THR A 369 6.30 11.95 15.50
CA THR A 369 6.95 11.04 14.52
C THR A 369 8.43 10.89 14.82
N VAL A 370 9.15 12.01 15.05
CA VAL A 370 10.57 11.98 15.38
C VAL A 370 10.81 11.19 16.66
N ARG A 371 10.06 11.49 17.73
CA ARG A 371 10.18 10.81 19.04
C ARG A 371 9.94 9.31 18.93
N TYR A 372 8.87 8.89 18.26
CA TYR A 372 8.51 7.48 18.17
C TYR A 372 9.53 6.67 17.36
N ALA A 373 10.12 7.26 16.33
CA ALA A 373 11.13 6.59 15.51
C ALA A 373 12.53 6.56 16.17
N GLN A 374 12.75 7.21 17.32
CA GLN A 374 14.05 7.21 18.00
C GLN A 374 14.51 5.77 18.31
N GLY A 375 15.77 5.47 17.99
CA GLY A 375 16.35 4.15 18.21
C GLY A 375 15.99 3.08 17.16
N SER A 376 15.10 3.37 16.21
CA SER A 376 14.77 2.44 15.11
C SER A 376 15.91 2.26 14.09
N GLY A 377 16.86 3.20 14.04
CA GLY A 377 17.89 3.27 13.00
C GLY A 377 17.43 3.91 11.70
N THR A 378 16.14 4.26 11.58
CA THR A 378 15.57 5.00 10.45
C THR A 378 15.72 6.51 10.67
N ARG A 379 16.14 7.24 9.63
CA ARG A 379 16.19 8.71 9.65
C ARG A 379 14.80 9.30 9.45
N ILE A 380 14.47 10.37 10.17
CA ILE A 380 13.24 11.13 9.96
C ILE A 380 13.57 12.49 9.36
N THR A 381 13.14 12.71 8.12
CA THR A 381 13.28 14.00 7.44
C THR A 381 11.92 14.69 7.30
N SER A 382 11.90 16.01 7.44
CA SER A 382 10.70 16.79 7.15
C SER A 382 10.59 17.03 5.65
N CYS A 383 9.50 16.57 5.05
CA CYS A 383 9.15 16.84 3.67
C CYS A 383 8.25 18.09 3.58
N VAL A 384 8.76 19.12 2.90
CA VAL A 384 8.09 20.42 2.73
C VAL A 384 7.62 20.52 1.28
N GLY A 385 6.31 20.56 1.07
CA GLY A 385 5.72 20.81 -0.23
C GLY A 385 6.00 22.24 -0.67
N MET A 386 6.80 22.43 -1.70
CA MET A 386 7.33 23.75 -2.07
C MET A 386 6.33 24.64 -2.82
N ASN A 387 5.12 24.18 -3.07
CA ASN A 387 4.04 25.02 -3.58
C ASN A 387 2.69 24.37 -3.25
N ARG A 388 1.61 24.98 -3.73
CA ARG A 388 0.18 24.65 -3.49
C ARG A 388 -0.45 25.42 -2.32
N PRO A 389 -0.68 26.73 -2.47
CA PRO A 389 -1.20 27.60 -1.41
C PRO A 389 -2.73 27.53 -1.19
N TYR A 390 -3.47 26.76 -2.00
CA TYR A 390 -4.92 26.54 -1.83
C TYR A 390 -5.79 27.80 -1.77
N LEU A 391 -5.50 28.84 -2.56
CA LEU A 391 -6.28 30.10 -2.53
C LEU A 391 -7.80 29.88 -2.72
N TRP A 392 -8.18 28.86 -3.50
CA TRP A 392 -9.59 28.48 -3.74
C TRP A 392 -10.25 27.75 -2.55
N ASN A 393 -9.48 27.34 -1.54
CA ASN A 393 -9.94 26.67 -0.33
C ASN A 393 -9.50 27.44 0.94
N PRO A 394 -10.24 28.49 1.35
CA PRO A 394 -9.86 29.35 2.47
C PRO A 394 -9.69 28.61 3.81
N THR A 395 -10.31 27.44 3.97
CA THR A 395 -10.20 26.63 5.20
C THR A 395 -8.83 25.96 5.34
N VAL A 396 -8.14 25.69 4.22
CA VAL A 396 -6.80 25.08 4.14
C VAL A 396 -5.72 26.13 3.90
N SER A 397 -6.06 27.19 3.16
CA SER A 397 -5.15 28.26 2.81
C SER A 397 -4.70 29.04 4.05
N GLU A 398 -3.43 29.39 4.12
CA GLU A 398 -2.85 30.17 5.22
C GLU A 398 -3.09 31.69 5.03
N LYS A 399 -3.04 32.47 6.11
CA LYS A 399 -3.24 33.93 6.09
C LYS A 399 -2.35 34.65 5.09
N PHE A 400 -1.06 34.30 4.99
CA PHE A 400 -0.15 34.89 4.01
C PHE A 400 -0.65 34.72 2.58
N THR A 401 -1.19 33.54 2.25
CA THR A 401 -1.80 33.29 0.94
C THR A 401 -3.02 34.18 0.73
N ARG A 402 -3.95 34.22 1.69
CA ARG A 402 -5.21 34.96 1.57
C ARG A 402 -4.98 36.46 1.44
N ASP A 403 -3.98 36.98 2.13
CA ASP A 403 -3.65 38.41 2.16
C ASP A 403 -2.83 38.85 0.95
N ASN A 404 -2.20 37.92 0.22
CA ASN A 404 -1.31 38.24 -0.89
C ASN A 404 -1.64 37.50 -2.19
N PRO A 405 -2.88 37.59 -2.70
CA PRO A 405 -3.27 36.95 -3.95
C PRO A 405 -2.48 37.46 -5.17
N GLN A 406 -1.88 38.65 -5.10
CA GLN A 406 -1.04 39.22 -6.16
C GLN A 406 0.26 38.43 -6.41
N TRP A 407 0.69 37.59 -5.46
CA TRP A 407 1.88 36.74 -5.61
C TRP A 407 1.54 35.34 -6.11
N ILE A 408 0.28 35.09 -6.50
CA ILE A 408 -0.20 33.80 -6.97
C ILE A 408 -0.53 33.91 -8.45
N ARG A 409 0.06 33.01 -9.24
CA ARG A 409 -0.24 32.88 -10.65
C ARG A 409 -0.97 31.57 -10.90
N GLY A 410 -2.20 31.67 -11.38
CA GLY A 410 -3.09 30.51 -11.48
C GLY A 410 -3.49 30.02 -10.09
N SER A 411 -2.88 28.93 -9.62
CA SER A 411 -3.16 28.35 -8.30
C SER A 411 -1.90 28.14 -7.46
N ASP A 412 -0.76 28.66 -7.92
CA ASP A 412 0.56 28.40 -7.35
C ASP A 412 1.27 29.75 -7.07
N PHE A 413 2.09 29.79 -6.01
CA PHE A 413 2.91 30.97 -5.73
C PHE A 413 3.95 31.20 -6.83
N ASP A 414 4.17 32.47 -7.15
CA ASP A 414 5.26 32.93 -8.00
C ASP A 414 6.51 33.24 -7.17
N TYR A 415 7.53 32.41 -7.32
CA TYR A 415 8.75 32.51 -6.54
C TYR A 415 9.72 33.57 -7.05
N GLU A 416 9.41 34.29 -8.14
CA GLU A 416 10.18 35.48 -8.53
C GLU A 416 10.00 36.63 -7.52
N PHE A 417 8.91 36.63 -6.74
CA PHE A 417 8.74 37.57 -5.63
C PHE A 417 9.61 37.19 -4.43
N PRO A 418 10.51 38.08 -3.94
CA PRO A 418 11.36 37.80 -2.80
C PRO A 418 10.57 37.53 -1.51
N GLU A 419 9.38 38.12 -1.36
CA GLU A 419 8.51 37.91 -0.20
C GLU A 419 8.05 36.45 -0.09
N VAL A 420 7.77 35.80 -1.22
CA VAL A 420 7.42 34.37 -1.27
C VAL A 420 8.61 33.51 -0.84
N ARG A 421 9.81 33.83 -1.32
CA ARG A 421 11.05 33.11 -0.95
C ARG A 421 11.38 33.26 0.53
N GLN A 422 11.26 34.48 1.05
CA GLN A 422 11.46 34.77 2.47
C GLN A 422 10.43 34.06 3.35
N TYR A 423 9.17 34.02 2.93
CA TYR A 423 8.12 33.26 3.61
C TYR A 423 8.45 31.76 3.67
N ALA A 424 8.83 31.16 2.54
CA ALA A 424 9.20 29.75 2.50
C ALA A 424 10.42 29.44 3.38
N LEU A 425 11.49 30.23 3.29
CA LEU A 425 12.70 30.07 4.10
C LEU A 425 12.46 30.28 5.59
N ARG A 426 11.56 31.19 5.97
CA ARG A 426 11.17 31.40 7.37
C ARG A 426 10.51 30.16 7.96
N LEU A 427 9.59 29.54 7.21
CA LEU A 427 8.95 28.29 7.63
C LEU A 427 9.95 27.14 7.71
N ILE A 428 10.82 27.00 6.71
CA ILE A 428 11.89 26.00 6.75
C ILE A 428 12.78 26.21 7.98
N GLY A 429 13.13 27.46 8.30
CA GLY A 429 13.89 27.82 9.49
C GLY A 429 13.19 27.39 10.79
N GLU A 430 11.88 27.62 10.90
CA GLU A 430 11.09 27.17 12.05
C GLU A 430 11.21 25.66 12.26
N ILE A 431 11.08 24.86 11.18
CA ILE A 431 11.19 23.41 11.25
C ILE A 431 12.60 22.99 11.72
N VAL A 432 13.64 23.58 11.11
CA VAL A 432 15.05 23.25 11.43
C VAL A 432 15.42 23.65 12.87
N ASP A 433 14.86 24.75 13.38
CA ASP A 433 15.21 25.26 14.71
C ASP A 433 14.47 24.54 15.84
N ASN A 434 13.22 24.11 15.60
CA ASN A 434 12.32 23.60 16.64
C ASN A 434 12.19 22.07 16.68
N TYR A 435 12.64 21.34 15.64
CA TYR A 435 12.47 19.89 15.53
C TYR A 435 13.81 19.18 15.33
N GLU A 436 13.96 18.00 15.95
CA GLU A 436 15.16 17.17 15.85
C GLU A 436 15.15 16.29 14.59
N VAL A 437 14.87 16.88 13.43
CA VAL A 437 14.86 16.16 12.16
C VAL A 437 16.27 15.88 11.64
N ASP A 438 16.47 14.75 10.97
CA ASP A 438 17.74 14.36 10.35
C ASP A 438 18.04 15.11 9.04
N GLY A 439 17.09 15.94 8.59
CA GLY A 439 17.20 16.65 7.33
C GLY A 439 15.86 17.10 6.77
N LEU A 440 15.90 17.55 5.51
CA LEU A 440 14.76 18.04 4.77
C LEU A 440 14.65 17.37 3.40
N VAL A 441 13.41 17.21 2.94
CA VAL A 441 13.08 16.99 1.54
C VAL A 441 12.29 18.20 1.06
N LEU A 442 12.84 18.95 0.10
CA LEU A 442 12.10 20.02 -0.57
C LEU A 442 11.35 19.40 -1.75
N ASP A 443 10.03 19.27 -1.62
CA ASP A 443 9.16 18.61 -2.58
C ASP A 443 8.51 19.63 -3.53
N TYR A 444 9.19 19.91 -4.64
CA TYR A 444 8.67 20.73 -5.73
C TYR A 444 7.66 20.01 -6.61
N MET A 445 7.44 18.72 -6.39
CA MET A 445 6.38 17.98 -7.07
C MET A 445 5.01 18.18 -6.41
N ARG A 446 4.93 18.91 -5.30
CA ARG A 446 3.70 19.59 -4.85
C ARG A 446 3.47 20.88 -5.65
N HIS A 447 3.33 20.75 -6.97
CA HIS A 447 3.28 21.84 -7.95
C HIS A 447 4.63 22.55 -8.19
N TRP A 448 5.18 22.36 -9.40
CA TRP A 448 6.53 22.80 -9.77
C TRP A 448 6.59 24.15 -10.51
N LEU A 449 5.45 24.82 -10.69
CA LEU A 449 5.36 26.03 -11.52
C LEU A 449 5.98 27.25 -10.85
N HIS A 450 6.25 28.27 -11.68
CA HIS A 450 6.70 29.62 -11.29
C HIS A 450 8.00 29.66 -10.47
N GLN A 451 8.97 28.85 -10.91
CA GLN A 451 10.34 28.82 -10.41
C GLN A 451 11.32 29.08 -11.55
N THR A 452 12.40 29.82 -11.27
CA THR A 452 13.55 30.00 -12.17
C THR A 452 14.77 29.28 -11.60
N PRO A 453 15.84 29.06 -12.38
CA PRO A 453 17.09 28.50 -11.86
C PRO A 453 17.65 29.28 -10.66
N ASP A 454 17.52 30.61 -10.69
CA ASP A 454 18.02 31.50 -9.63
C ASP A 454 17.18 31.38 -8.36
N THR A 455 15.84 31.36 -8.48
CA THR A 455 14.96 31.20 -7.31
C THR A 455 15.15 29.83 -6.65
N LEU A 456 15.33 28.77 -7.44
CA LEU A 456 15.66 27.44 -6.93
C LEU A 456 16.98 27.45 -6.17
N THR A 457 18.02 28.03 -6.76
CA THR A 457 19.36 28.10 -6.14
C THR A 457 19.33 28.90 -4.84
N GLU A 458 18.63 30.03 -4.81
CA GLU A 458 18.47 30.87 -3.62
C GLU A 458 17.80 30.12 -2.46
N ILE A 459 16.67 29.46 -2.73
CA ILE A 459 15.90 28.77 -1.70
C ILE A 459 16.63 27.52 -1.20
N ILE A 460 17.18 26.71 -2.12
CA ILE A 460 17.90 25.49 -1.76
C ILE A 460 19.18 25.84 -0.98
N GLY A 461 19.94 26.85 -1.43
CA GLY A 461 21.11 27.35 -0.71
C GLY A 461 20.75 27.92 0.66
N GLY A 462 19.65 28.66 0.77
CA GLY A 462 19.12 29.16 2.04
C GLY A 462 18.76 28.02 3.01
N ALA A 463 18.07 26.99 2.53
CA ALA A 463 17.74 25.81 3.33
C ALA A 463 18.99 25.05 3.80
N ARG A 464 20.00 24.88 2.93
CA ARG A 464 21.30 24.30 3.30
C ARG A 464 21.98 25.10 4.41
N ALA A 465 22.01 26.43 4.30
CA ALA A 465 22.62 27.29 5.30
C ALA A 465 21.93 27.17 6.68
N LEU A 466 20.61 27.02 6.71
CA LEU A 466 19.84 26.76 7.93
C LEU A 466 20.24 25.41 8.56
N LEU A 467 20.31 24.34 7.75
CA LEU A 467 20.73 23.02 8.21
C LEU A 467 22.19 22.99 8.69
N ASP A 468 23.10 23.70 8.04
CA ASP A 468 24.50 23.81 8.45
C ASP A 468 24.68 24.62 9.72
N ARG A 469 23.86 25.66 9.92
CA ARG A 469 23.79 26.36 11.20
C ARG A 469 23.38 25.39 12.30
N ARG A 470 22.31 24.60 12.09
CA ARG A 470 21.84 23.65 13.09
C ARG A 470 22.87 22.55 13.39
N LYS A 471 23.45 21.96 12.34
CA LYS A 471 24.54 20.97 12.47
C LYS A 471 25.72 21.49 13.29
N ARG A 472 26.08 22.78 13.16
CA ARG A 472 27.15 23.39 13.99
C ARG A 472 26.75 23.53 15.47
N GLN A 473 25.46 23.62 15.77
CA GLN A 473 24.95 23.75 17.14
C GLN A 473 24.87 22.40 17.86
N ASP A 474 24.40 21.35 17.17
CA ASP A 474 24.12 20.05 17.80
C ASP A 474 24.98 18.87 17.30
N GLY A 475 25.78 19.06 16.24
CA GLY A 475 26.62 18.03 15.65
C GLY A 475 25.87 16.97 14.84
N GLY A 476 24.55 17.09 14.71
CA GLY A 476 23.71 16.10 14.03
C GLY A 476 23.96 16.00 12.52
N ARG A 477 23.68 14.83 11.94
CA ARG A 477 23.62 14.69 10.48
C ARG A 477 22.40 15.45 9.98
N ARG A 478 22.58 16.27 8.94
CA ARG A 478 21.55 17.14 8.36
C ARG A 478 21.61 17.08 6.85
N GLU A 479 20.81 16.20 6.26
CA GLU A 479 20.76 16.04 4.80
C GLU A 479 19.71 16.95 4.16
N LEU A 480 20.00 17.44 2.95
CA LEU A 480 19.05 18.16 2.11
C LEU A 480 18.81 17.40 0.81
N LYS A 481 17.57 16.95 0.60
CA LYS A 481 17.15 16.32 -0.66
C LYS A 481 16.13 17.18 -1.39
N VAL A 482 16.07 17.03 -2.71
CA VAL A 482 15.12 17.76 -3.55
C VAL A 482 14.35 16.78 -4.44
N ARG A 483 13.01 16.82 -4.38
CA ARG A 483 12.11 16.12 -5.29
C ARG A 483 11.55 17.11 -6.32
N PHE A 484 11.65 16.79 -7.61
CA PHE A 484 11.44 17.78 -8.69
C PHE A 484 11.04 17.11 -10.02
N PRO A 485 10.52 17.88 -11.00
CA PRO A 485 10.09 17.32 -12.29
C PRO A 485 11.31 16.97 -13.14
N ALA A 486 11.46 15.68 -13.48
CA ALA A 486 12.65 15.16 -14.16
C ALA A 486 12.93 15.82 -15.52
N ASP A 487 11.89 16.24 -16.25
CA ASP A 487 12.01 16.73 -17.63
C ASP A 487 11.87 18.26 -17.75
N HIS A 488 12.15 19.01 -16.68
CA HIS A 488 11.96 20.47 -16.67
C HIS A 488 13.26 21.27 -16.67
N ARG A 489 13.42 22.15 -17.66
CA ARG A 489 14.64 22.96 -17.88
C ARG A 489 15.08 23.76 -16.66
N ASN A 490 14.18 24.52 -16.03
CA ASN A 490 14.56 25.39 -14.91
C ASN A 490 15.12 24.59 -13.72
N TYR A 491 14.57 23.38 -13.47
CA TYR A 491 15.04 22.50 -12.42
C TYR A 491 16.39 21.89 -12.75
N TYR A 492 16.59 21.45 -14.00
CA TYR A 492 17.89 20.95 -14.44
C TYR A 492 19.01 22.00 -14.27
N GLU A 493 18.79 23.24 -14.73
CA GLU A 493 19.79 24.31 -14.61
C GLU A 493 20.01 24.75 -13.15
N GLY A 494 18.95 24.92 -12.35
CA GLY A 494 19.08 25.30 -10.95
C GLY A 494 19.77 24.23 -10.11
N LEU A 495 19.42 22.95 -10.31
CA LEU A 495 20.03 21.85 -9.57
C LEU A 495 21.48 21.61 -9.98
N LYS A 496 21.85 21.87 -11.24
CA LYS A 496 23.25 21.86 -11.68
C LYS A 496 24.10 22.82 -10.84
N THR A 497 23.61 24.03 -10.59
CA THR A 497 24.28 24.97 -9.69
C THR A 497 24.29 24.45 -8.25
N CYS A 498 23.16 23.97 -7.74
CA CYS A 498 23.06 23.46 -6.36
C CYS A 498 24.02 22.27 -6.09
N ILE A 499 24.25 21.41 -7.09
CA ILE A 499 25.20 20.28 -6.98
C ILE A 499 26.64 20.81 -6.96
N ALA A 500 26.97 21.76 -7.84
CA ALA A 500 28.31 22.35 -7.90
C ALA A 500 28.68 23.06 -6.58
N GLU A 501 27.72 23.80 -6.01
CA GLU A 501 27.86 24.49 -4.73
C GLU A 501 27.67 23.59 -3.50
N ARG A 502 27.40 22.29 -3.71
CA ARG A 502 27.16 21.29 -2.65
C ARG A 502 26.02 21.65 -1.69
N TYR A 503 24.96 22.27 -2.22
CA TYR A 503 23.78 22.61 -1.44
C TYR A 503 22.90 21.40 -1.14
N VAL A 504 22.96 20.34 -1.95
CA VAL A 504 22.11 19.16 -1.83
C VAL A 504 22.92 17.89 -1.60
N ASP A 505 22.34 16.96 -0.86
CA ASP A 505 22.89 15.62 -0.61
C ASP A 505 22.18 14.54 -1.47
N GLY A 506 20.96 14.84 -1.95
CA GLY A 506 20.18 13.90 -2.75
C GLY A 506 19.19 14.54 -3.73
N LEU A 507 18.97 13.86 -4.86
CA LEU A 507 18.05 14.24 -5.93
C LEU A 507 17.01 13.14 -6.15
N ILE A 508 15.75 13.53 -6.29
CA ILE A 508 14.62 12.62 -6.52
C ILE A 508 13.86 13.10 -7.77
N PRO A 509 14.36 12.81 -8.99
CA PRO A 509 13.63 13.12 -10.23
C PRO A 509 12.31 12.35 -10.24
N SER A 510 11.20 13.04 -10.51
CA SER A 510 9.85 12.53 -10.28
C SER A 510 8.86 12.99 -11.35
N ASN A 511 7.73 12.27 -11.41
CA ASN A 511 6.49 12.70 -12.04
C ASN A 511 5.54 13.30 -11.00
N LEU A 512 4.46 13.94 -11.45
CA LEU A 512 3.49 14.57 -10.54
C LEU A 512 2.72 13.55 -9.70
N ASN A 513 2.12 12.56 -10.36
CA ASN A 513 1.12 11.68 -9.72
C ASN A 513 1.26 10.19 -10.10
N THR A 514 2.21 9.81 -10.96
CA THR A 514 2.27 8.44 -11.53
C THR A 514 3.70 7.98 -11.76
N THR A 515 3.92 6.68 -11.64
CA THR A 515 5.23 6.07 -11.89
C THR A 515 5.59 6.06 -13.37
N HIS A 516 4.61 5.78 -14.25
CA HIS A 516 4.86 5.71 -15.68
C HIS A 516 4.46 7.00 -16.42
N PRO A 517 5.24 7.40 -17.45
CA PRO A 517 6.55 6.83 -17.83
C PRO A 517 7.60 7.06 -16.74
N LEU A 518 8.57 6.14 -16.57
CA LEU A 518 9.57 6.26 -15.50
C LEU A 518 10.36 7.57 -15.63
N PRO A 519 10.45 8.40 -14.56
CA PRO A 519 11.29 9.59 -14.56
C PRO A 519 12.72 9.30 -15.00
N ALA A 520 13.25 10.10 -15.93
CA ALA A 520 14.62 9.93 -16.42
C ALA A 520 15.64 10.38 -15.35
N ILE A 521 16.42 9.44 -14.82
CA ILE A 521 17.43 9.75 -13.77
C ILE A 521 18.86 9.82 -14.32
N GLU A 522 19.14 9.19 -15.46
CA GLU A 522 20.49 9.08 -16.01
C GLU A 522 21.22 10.43 -16.21
N PRO A 523 20.57 11.52 -16.69
CA PRO A 523 21.21 12.83 -16.78
C PRO A 523 21.70 13.34 -15.42
N TYR A 524 20.94 13.10 -14.36
CA TYR A 524 21.27 13.52 -12.99
C TYR A 524 22.35 12.62 -12.37
N VAL A 525 22.32 11.32 -12.65
CA VAL A 525 23.40 10.38 -12.25
C VAL A 525 24.73 10.82 -12.86
N ARG A 526 24.75 11.21 -14.14
CA ARG A 526 25.96 11.75 -14.78
C ARG A 526 26.42 13.06 -14.13
N LEU A 527 25.49 13.94 -13.81
CA LEU A 527 25.78 15.24 -13.19
C LEU A 527 26.33 15.11 -11.76
N CYS A 528 25.89 14.10 -11.01
CA CYS A 528 26.32 13.85 -9.63
C CYS A 528 27.58 12.98 -9.52
N ARG A 529 28.18 12.57 -10.65
CA ARG A 529 29.37 11.73 -10.64
C ARG A 529 30.51 12.43 -9.89
N ASN A 530 31.08 11.76 -8.90
CA ASN A 530 32.17 12.25 -8.04
C ASN A 530 31.83 13.48 -7.17
N THR A 531 30.55 13.84 -7.01
CA THR A 531 30.15 14.94 -6.12
C THR A 531 29.76 14.47 -4.73
N GLY A 532 29.42 13.19 -4.57
CA GLY A 532 28.86 12.60 -3.36
C GLY A 532 27.33 12.77 -3.24
N VAL A 533 26.70 13.52 -4.16
CA VAL A 533 25.25 13.68 -4.24
C VAL A 533 24.62 12.40 -4.77
N LYS A 534 23.59 11.89 -4.08
CA LYS A 534 22.88 10.68 -4.47
C LYS A 534 21.70 10.99 -5.39
N VAL A 535 21.39 10.07 -6.31
CA VAL A 535 20.20 10.15 -7.16
C VAL A 535 19.32 8.94 -6.88
N TYR A 536 18.05 9.16 -6.56
CA TYR A 536 17.10 8.11 -6.22
C TYR A 536 16.10 7.90 -7.36
N GLY A 537 15.77 6.66 -7.66
CA GLY A 537 14.62 6.33 -8.51
C GLY A 537 13.32 6.59 -7.75
N CYS A 538 12.36 7.26 -8.37
CA CYS A 538 11.07 7.54 -7.73
C CYS A 538 9.99 6.57 -8.25
N ILE A 539 9.33 5.88 -7.32
CA ILE A 539 8.12 5.10 -7.58
C ILE A 539 6.96 5.82 -6.88
N ASP A 540 5.95 6.20 -7.63
CA ASP A 540 4.74 6.86 -7.11
C ASP A 540 3.73 5.82 -6.59
N GLY A 541 2.75 6.19 -5.76
CA GLY A 541 1.69 5.31 -5.28
C GLY A 541 0.85 4.69 -6.40
N TRP A 542 0.85 5.33 -7.56
CA TRP A 542 0.07 4.95 -8.72
C TRP A 542 0.97 4.64 -9.92
N THR A 543 0.57 3.68 -10.75
CA THR A 543 1.30 3.34 -11.98
C THR A 543 1.01 4.32 -13.09
N SER A 544 -0.26 4.65 -13.33
CA SER A 544 -0.69 5.48 -14.48
C SER A 544 -2.01 6.19 -14.23
N TYR A 545 -2.17 7.30 -14.95
CA TYR A 545 -3.37 8.12 -14.97
C TYR A 545 -4.28 7.66 -16.09
N MET A 546 -5.51 7.24 -15.77
CA MET A 546 -6.46 6.77 -16.77
C MET A 546 -7.37 7.90 -17.26
N SER A 547 -8.02 8.61 -16.34
CA SER A 547 -9.04 9.62 -16.67
C SER A 547 -9.34 10.56 -15.49
N LEU A 548 -10.01 11.67 -15.78
CA LEU A 548 -10.63 12.55 -14.81
C LEU A 548 -12.12 12.61 -15.09
N ASP A 549 -12.96 12.40 -14.08
CA ASP A 549 -14.38 12.79 -14.15
C ASP A 549 -14.72 13.62 -12.91
N PRO A 550 -15.30 14.83 -13.07
CA PRO A 550 -15.60 15.71 -11.94
C PRO A 550 -16.46 15.11 -10.82
N ARG A 551 -17.21 14.04 -11.11
CA ARG A 551 -18.11 13.38 -10.16
C ARG A 551 -17.42 12.27 -9.37
N ILE A 552 -16.41 11.62 -9.95
CA ILE A 552 -15.73 10.45 -9.35
C ILE A 552 -14.25 10.71 -9.04
N GLY A 553 -13.67 11.82 -9.50
CA GLY A 553 -12.28 12.19 -9.31
C GLY A 553 -11.34 11.60 -10.36
N ALA A 554 -10.05 11.58 -10.05
CA ALA A 554 -9.02 10.97 -10.88
C ALA A 554 -9.09 9.44 -10.80
N MET A 555 -9.05 8.78 -11.95
CA MET A 555 -8.97 7.34 -12.08
C MET A 555 -7.51 6.94 -12.30
N MET A 556 -6.97 6.16 -11.37
CA MET A 556 -5.55 5.79 -11.32
C MET A 556 -5.39 4.27 -11.30
N MET A 557 -4.34 3.77 -11.93
CA MET A 557 -3.95 2.36 -11.84
C MET A 557 -3.01 2.13 -10.66
N HIS A 558 -3.13 0.96 -10.02
CA HIS A 558 -2.22 0.52 -8.96
C HIS A 558 -1.00 -0.18 -9.51
N HIS A 559 0.02 -0.25 -8.66
CA HIS A 559 1.15 -1.13 -8.86
C HIS A 559 0.78 -2.59 -8.70
N THR A 560 1.35 -3.38 -9.59
CA THR A 560 1.52 -4.80 -9.41
C THR A 560 2.92 -5.11 -8.89
N PRO A 561 3.13 -6.30 -8.33
CA PRO A 561 4.47 -6.76 -8.01
C PRO A 561 5.47 -6.66 -9.17
N LYS A 562 5.03 -7.00 -10.38
CA LYS A 562 5.85 -6.89 -11.57
C LYS A 562 6.24 -5.44 -11.86
N ASP A 563 5.29 -4.50 -11.81
CA ASP A 563 5.57 -3.07 -12.09
C ASP A 563 6.66 -2.53 -11.16
N VAL A 564 6.57 -2.85 -9.87
CA VAL A 564 7.54 -2.40 -8.86
C VAL A 564 8.92 -3.00 -9.13
N VAL A 565 8.99 -4.29 -9.42
CA VAL A 565 10.25 -4.98 -9.70
C VAL A 565 10.91 -4.43 -10.96
N GLU A 566 10.15 -4.24 -12.04
CA GLU A 566 10.65 -3.66 -13.29
C GLU A 566 11.15 -2.23 -13.09
N ALA A 567 10.45 -1.42 -12.29
CA ALA A 567 10.89 -0.07 -11.95
C ALA A 567 12.20 -0.06 -11.14
N ILE A 568 12.31 -0.91 -10.10
CA ILE A 568 13.53 -1.01 -9.30
C ILE A 568 14.72 -1.50 -10.15
N ASP A 569 14.52 -2.52 -10.97
CA ASP A 569 15.57 -3.06 -11.85
C ASP A 569 16.03 -2.01 -12.87
N ALA A 570 15.08 -1.27 -13.47
CA ALA A 570 15.39 -0.19 -14.41
C ALA A 570 16.19 0.95 -13.75
N TYR A 571 15.84 1.35 -12.52
CA TYR A 571 16.58 2.39 -11.80
C TYR A 571 17.95 1.92 -11.33
N THR A 572 18.05 0.67 -10.87
CA THR A 572 19.32 0.05 -10.49
C THR A 572 20.28 0.02 -11.68
N ALA A 573 19.79 -0.38 -12.87
CA ALA A 573 20.57 -0.38 -14.10
C ALA A 573 21.04 1.02 -14.55
N GLN A 574 20.27 2.06 -14.22
CA GLN A 574 20.64 3.47 -14.48
C GLN A 574 21.59 4.07 -13.43
N GLY A 575 21.95 3.33 -12.38
CA GLY A 575 22.86 3.78 -11.34
C GLY A 575 22.20 4.59 -10.21
N ALA A 576 20.91 4.36 -9.93
CA ALA A 576 20.27 4.92 -8.76
C ALA A 576 20.96 4.46 -7.47
N ALA A 577 21.13 5.38 -6.51
CA ALA A 577 21.67 5.10 -5.19
C ALA A 577 20.65 4.44 -4.25
N GLY A 578 19.36 4.45 -4.62
CA GLY A 578 18.26 3.93 -3.83
C GLY A 578 16.92 4.23 -4.48
N ILE A 579 15.85 3.89 -3.78
CA ILE A 579 14.47 4.07 -4.23
C ILE A 579 13.73 4.98 -3.25
N PHE A 580 13.08 6.00 -3.79
CA PHE A 580 12.12 6.84 -3.08
C PHE A 580 10.71 6.39 -3.47
N VAL A 581 9.94 5.93 -2.49
CA VAL A 581 8.55 5.54 -2.69
C VAL A 581 7.66 6.67 -2.21
N TYR A 582 7.04 7.37 -3.16
CA TYR A 582 6.07 8.40 -2.90
C TYR A 582 4.69 7.77 -2.66
N GLN A 583 3.89 8.31 -1.73
CA GLN A 583 2.64 7.67 -1.26
C GLN A 583 2.88 6.20 -0.86
N ALA A 584 3.89 5.99 -0.01
CA ALA A 584 4.34 4.65 0.40
C ALA A 584 3.26 3.84 1.15
N ASP A 585 2.22 4.49 1.63
CA ASP A 585 1.04 3.90 2.26
C ASP A 585 0.29 2.92 1.34
N GLN A 586 0.42 3.09 0.02
CA GLN A 586 -0.13 2.18 -0.99
C GLN A 586 0.66 0.87 -1.08
N PHE A 587 1.90 0.84 -0.60
CA PHE A 587 2.80 -0.31 -0.65
C PHE A 587 2.86 -1.02 0.70
N THR A 588 3.00 -0.26 1.80
CA THR A 588 3.27 -0.79 3.15
C THR A 588 2.12 -1.64 3.70
N ALA A 589 0.87 -1.29 3.38
CA ALA A 589 -0.32 -2.05 3.78
C ALA A 589 -0.67 -3.22 2.84
N GLN A 590 -0.05 -3.29 1.67
CA GLN A 590 -0.39 -4.22 0.61
C GLN A 590 0.60 -5.40 0.66
N PRO A 591 0.16 -6.62 1.02
CA PRO A 591 1.06 -7.72 1.36
C PRO A 591 1.95 -8.17 0.20
N TYR A 592 1.49 -8.02 -1.04
CA TYR A 592 2.25 -8.40 -2.22
C TYR A 592 3.36 -7.40 -2.52
N LEU A 593 3.06 -6.11 -2.46
CA LEU A 593 4.04 -5.05 -2.74
C LEU A 593 5.09 -4.96 -1.63
N ARG A 594 4.68 -4.98 -0.35
CA ARG A 594 5.61 -4.85 0.77
C ARG A 594 6.67 -5.96 0.83
N SER A 595 6.33 -7.15 0.33
CA SER A 595 7.24 -8.31 0.33
C SER A 595 8.40 -8.19 -0.66
N LEU A 596 8.38 -7.19 -1.54
CA LEU A 596 9.40 -6.98 -2.56
C LEU A 596 10.60 -6.16 -2.08
N PHE A 597 10.43 -5.41 -0.99
CA PHE A 597 11.46 -4.51 -0.45
C PHE A 597 12.43 -5.21 0.52
#